data_AF-A0A558AUA9-F1
#
_entry.id   AF-A0A558AUA9-F1
#
_cell.length_a   1.000
_cell.length_b   1.000
_cell.length_c   1.000
_cell.angle_alpha   90.00
_cell.angle_beta   90.00
_cell.angle_gamma   90.00
#
_symmetry.space_group_name_H-M   'P 1'
#
loop_
_entity.id
_entity.type
_entity.pdbx_description
1 polymer ?
#
loop_
_entity_poly.entity_id
_entity_poly.type
_entity_poly.pdbx_seq_one_letter_code
_entity_poly.pdbx_strand_id
1 'polypeptide(L)'
;MKATIVWGNIILCGIIAIFIAFFFAEGTIAENYTNKRFVAPEFFLVLPVWVIGALLVSFYFYRSDLKNNSYVIIILISLLLWMTIPAGLWFSSLFLQGK
;
A
#
# COMPACT_ATOMS: atom_id res chain seq x y z
N MET A 1 -18.22 -13.88 -6.23
CA MET A 1 -17.27 -14.49 -5.27
C MET A 1 -15.83 -14.07 -5.55
N LYS A 2 -15.17 -14.53 -6.64
CA LYS A 2 -13.77 -14.14 -6.93
C LYS A 2 -13.52 -12.63 -7.01
N ALA A 3 -14.38 -11.89 -7.72
CA ALA A 3 -14.27 -10.43 -7.81
C ALA A 3 -14.37 -9.76 -6.44
N THR A 4 -15.28 -10.24 -5.57
CA THR A 4 -15.45 -9.74 -4.20
C THR A 4 -14.18 -9.93 -3.37
N ILE A 5 -13.46 -11.06 -3.55
CA ILE A 5 -12.18 -11.31 -2.88
C ILE A 5 -11.12 -10.30 -3.34
N VAL A 6 -10.99 -10.08 -4.65
CA VAL A 6 -10.01 -9.14 -5.20
C VAL A 6 -10.29 -7.71 -4.74
N TRP A 7 -11.51 -7.23 -4.96
CA TRP A 7 -11.89 -5.87 -4.58
C TRP A 7 -11.87 -5.65 -3.08
N GLY A 8 -12.34 -6.63 -2.30
CA GLY A 8 -12.25 -6.60 -0.84
C GLY A 8 -10.81 -6.50 -0.34
N ASN A 9 -9.89 -7.29 -0.94
CA ASN A 9 -8.47 -7.22 -0.61
C ASN A 9 -7.86 -5.85 -0.97
N ILE A 10 -8.16 -5.30 -2.15
CA ILE A 10 -7.65 -3.99 -2.57
C ILE A 10 -8.12 -2.91 -1.59
N ILE A 11 -9.42 -2.87 -1.27
CA ILE A 11 -9.99 -1.86 -0.36
C ILE A 11 -9.38 -1.99 1.03
N LEU A 12 -9.33 -3.20 1.59
CA LEU A 12 -8.75 -3.44 2.92
C LEU A 12 -7.27 -3.05 2.97
N CYS A 13 -6.50 -3.45 1.96
CA CYS A 13 -5.08 -3.11 1.85
C CYS A 13 -4.89 -1.60 1.73
N GLY A 14 -5.73 -0.90 0.95
CA GLY A 14 -5.67 0.55 0.80
C GLY A 14 -6.00 1.30 2.10
N ILE A 15 -7.01 0.87 2.84
CA ILE A 15 -7.33 1.43 4.16
C ILE A 15 -6.12 1.30 5.08
N ILE A 16 -5.49 0.13 5.13
CA ILE A 16 -4.31 -0.10 5.97
C ILE A 16 -3.10 0.71 5.49
N ALA A 17 -2.89 0.84 4.18
CA ALA A 17 -1.84 1.70 3.62
C ALA A 17 -2.02 3.16 4.04
N ILE A 18 -3.26 3.66 4.07
CA ILE A 18 -3.60 5.00 4.58
C ILE A 18 -3.24 5.11 6.07
N PHE A 19 -3.72 4.20 6.91
CA PHE A 19 -3.39 4.23 8.34
C PHE A 19 -1.88 4.22 8.59
N ILE A 20 -1.14 3.37 7.88
CA ILE A 20 0.32 3.27 7.99
C ILE A 20 0.99 4.58 7.53
N ALA A 21 0.59 5.13 6.38
CA ALA A 21 1.18 6.37 5.86
C ALA A 21 0.99 7.53 6.84
N PHE A 22 -0.21 7.69 7.40
CA PHE A 22 -0.47 8.73 8.40
C PHE A 22 0.31 8.49 9.69
N PHE A 23 0.30 7.27 10.22
CA PHE A 23 1.03 6.93 11.45
C PHE A 23 2.53 7.24 11.36
N PHE A 24 3.16 6.89 10.23
CA PHE A 24 4.57 7.21 10.01
C PHE A 24 4.80 8.71 9.74
N ALA A 25 3.92 9.36 8.98
CA ALA A 25 4.05 10.79 8.70
C ALA A 25 3.91 11.68 9.95
N GLU A 26 3.10 11.26 10.92
CA GLU A 26 2.92 11.94 12.20
C GLU A 26 4.09 11.75 13.18
N GLY A 27 5.06 10.86 12.87
CA GLY A 27 6.22 10.59 13.72
C GLY A 27 6.01 9.42 14.71
N THR A 28 5.17 8.45 14.34
CA THR A 28 4.88 7.24 15.13
C THR A 28 4.50 7.53 16.61
N ILE A 29 4.67 6.56 17.50
CA ILE A 29 4.37 6.75 18.94
C ILE A 29 5.59 7.42 19.57
N ALA A 30 5.43 8.65 20.02
CA ALA A 30 6.37 9.41 20.84
C ALA A 30 7.60 10.04 20.13
N GLU A 31 7.65 10.12 18.79
CA GLU A 31 8.76 10.86 18.12
C GLU A 31 8.38 12.27 17.64
N ASN A 32 7.14 12.71 17.85
CA ASN A 32 6.71 14.05 17.48
C ASN A 32 6.98 15.09 18.58
N TYR A 33 8.22 15.58 18.63
CA TYR A 33 8.63 16.65 19.55
C TYR A 33 8.44 18.07 18.97
N THR A 34 7.88 18.21 17.76
CA THR A 34 7.99 19.44 16.97
C THR A 34 6.74 20.32 16.93
N ASN A 35 5.67 20.01 17.68
CA ASN A 35 4.36 20.71 17.61
C ASN A 35 3.77 20.79 16.18
N LYS A 36 4.34 20.07 15.23
CA LYS A 36 3.86 19.98 13.84
C LYS A 36 2.97 18.76 13.73
N ARG A 37 1.91 18.85 12.92
CA ARG A 37 1.05 17.68 12.66
C ARG A 37 1.80 16.55 11.97
N PHE A 38 2.63 16.86 10.98
CA PHE A 38 3.43 15.87 10.24
C PHE A 38 4.92 16.21 10.37
N VAL A 39 5.69 15.27 10.91
CA VAL A 39 7.14 15.40 11.13
C VAL A 39 7.93 14.81 9.97
N ALA A 40 7.42 13.73 9.39
CA ALA A 40 8.05 12.99 8.30
C ALA A 40 7.07 12.80 7.11
N PRO A 41 6.63 13.90 6.46
CA PRO A 41 5.64 13.83 5.37
C PRO A 41 6.07 12.96 4.18
N GLU A 42 7.36 12.63 4.06
CA GLU A 42 7.91 11.74 3.05
C GLU A 42 7.24 10.35 3.06
N PHE A 43 6.76 9.89 4.22
CA PHE A 43 6.04 8.62 4.33
C PHE A 43 4.68 8.59 3.63
N PHE A 44 4.15 9.74 3.19
CA PHE A 44 3.00 9.72 2.28
C PHE A 44 3.32 9.11 0.92
N LEU A 45 4.61 8.94 0.55
CA LEU A 45 5.03 8.23 -0.67
C LEU A 45 4.66 6.74 -0.66
N VAL A 46 4.30 6.16 0.49
CA VAL A 46 3.69 4.83 0.57
C VAL A 46 2.41 4.75 -0.29
N LEU A 47 1.61 5.82 -0.30
CA LEU A 47 0.33 5.84 -1.01
C LEU A 47 0.47 5.74 -2.53
N PRO A 48 1.27 6.57 -3.23
CA PRO A 48 1.45 6.42 -4.67
C PRO A 48 2.09 5.07 -5.04
N VAL A 49 3.02 4.54 -4.23
CA VAL A 49 3.58 3.20 -4.44
C VAL A 49 2.48 2.12 -4.38
N TRP A 50 1.62 2.20 -3.36
CA TRP A 50 0.47 1.31 -3.24
C TRP A 50 -0.54 1.48 -4.38
N VAL A 51 -0.84 2.72 -4.81
CA VAL A 51 -1.77 3.01 -5.92
C VAL A 51 -1.27 2.36 -7.21
N ILE A 52 0.02 2.46 -7.52
CA ILE A 52 0.63 1.80 -8.68
C ILE A 52 0.41 0.28 -8.59
N GLY A 53 0.68 -0.31 -7.43
CA GLY A 53 0.40 -1.74 -7.20
C GLY A 53 -1.07 -2.12 -7.41
N ALA A 54 -1.99 -1.33 -6.86
CA ALA A 54 -3.42 -1.57 -6.96
C ALA A 54 -3.90 -1.47 -8.42
N LEU A 55 -3.38 -0.52 -9.19
CA LEU A 55 -3.65 -0.39 -10.62
C LEU A 55 -3.12 -1.60 -11.40
N LEU A 56 -1.91 -2.08 -11.11
CA LEU A 56 -1.34 -3.26 -11.76
C LEU A 56 -2.17 -4.52 -11.49
N VAL A 57 -2.57 -4.73 -10.24
CA VAL A 57 -3.44 -5.86 -9.86
C VAL A 57 -4.80 -5.77 -10.54
N SER A 58 -5.41 -4.58 -10.54
CA SER A 58 -6.71 -4.35 -11.19
C SER A 58 -6.63 -4.59 -12.70
N PHE A 59 -5.57 -4.08 -13.34
CA PHE A 59 -5.32 -4.26 -14.77
C PHE A 59 -5.07 -5.73 -15.14
N TYR A 60 -4.29 -6.45 -14.33
CA TYR A 60 -4.05 -7.88 -14.54
C TYR A 60 -5.36 -8.68 -14.57
N PHE A 61 -6.24 -8.47 -13.58
CA PHE A 61 -7.50 -9.19 -13.50
C PHE A 61 -8.53 -8.73 -14.53
N TYR A 62 -8.48 -7.47 -14.95
CA TYR A 62 -9.27 -6.97 -16.08
C TYR A 62 -8.89 -7.69 -17.39
N ARG A 63 -7.58 -7.88 -17.63
CA ARG A 63 -7.08 -8.48 -18.88
C ARG A 63 -7.17 -10.00 -18.93
N SER A 64 -6.99 -10.69 -17.80
CA SER A 64 -6.87 -12.17 -17.76
C SER A 64 -8.18 -12.94 -17.56
N ASP A 65 -9.31 -12.24 -17.40
CA ASP A 65 -10.61 -12.76 -16.94
C ASP A 65 -10.50 -13.53 -15.60
N LEU A 66 -11.18 -13.02 -14.58
CA LEU A 66 -11.26 -13.62 -13.25
C LEU A 66 -11.75 -15.07 -13.24
N LYS A 67 -12.52 -15.49 -14.24
CA LYS A 67 -13.02 -16.86 -14.34
C LYS A 67 -11.91 -17.87 -14.60
N ASN A 68 -10.94 -17.51 -15.44
CA ASN A 68 -9.89 -18.40 -15.93
C ASN A 68 -8.77 -18.63 -14.90
N ASN A 69 -8.63 -17.72 -13.95
CA ASN A 69 -7.62 -17.79 -12.90
C ASN A 69 -8.03 -18.69 -11.73
N SER A 70 -7.10 -19.50 -11.23
CA SER A 70 -7.29 -20.29 -10.02
C SER A 70 -7.32 -19.39 -8.77
N TYR A 71 -7.95 -19.85 -7.69
CA TYR A 71 -7.97 -19.10 -6.42
C TYR A 71 -6.55 -18.88 -5.86
N VAL A 72 -5.62 -19.81 -6.09
CA VAL A 72 -4.22 -19.69 -5.66
C VAL A 72 -3.55 -18.49 -6.31
N ILE A 73 -3.71 -18.31 -7.63
CA ILE A 73 -3.14 -17.15 -8.34
C ILE A 73 -3.74 -15.85 -7.80
N ILE A 74 -5.05 -15.82 -7.55
CA ILE A 74 -5.73 -14.65 -7.01
C ILE A 74 -5.14 -14.25 -5.66
N ILE A 75 -4.93 -15.22 -4.77
CA ILE A 75 -4.35 -14.98 -3.44
C ILE A 75 -2.89 -14.52 -3.57
N LEU A 76 -2.07 -15.16 -4.40
CA LEU A 76 -0.66 -14.78 -4.58
C LEU A 76 -0.52 -13.34 -5.09
N ILE A 77 -1.29 -12.95 -6.09
CA ILE A 77 -1.28 -11.57 -6.61
C ILE A 77 -1.80 -10.58 -5.57
N SER A 78 -2.80 -10.98 -4.79
CA SER A 78 -3.31 -10.18 -3.67
C SER A 78 -2.24 -9.96 -2.61
N LEU A 79 -1.44 -10.97 -2.28
CA LEU A 79 -0.30 -10.86 -1.36
C LEU A 79 0.82 -9.96 -1.93
N LEU A 80 1.06 -9.98 -3.25
CA LEU A 80 2.00 -9.05 -3.87
C LEU A 80 1.59 -7.58 -3.69
N LEU A 81 0.28 -7.28 -3.68
CA LEU A 81 -0.18 -5.93 -3.36
C LEU A 81 0.24 -5.50 -1.96
N TRP A 82 0.15 -6.39 -0.97
CA TRP A 82 0.57 -6.08 0.40
C TRP A 82 2.06 -5.76 0.51
N MET A 83 2.89 -6.35 -0.34
CA MET A 83 4.34 -6.06 -0.39
C MET A 83 4.65 -4.62 -0.83
N THR A 84 3.70 -3.92 -1.45
CA THR A 84 3.88 -2.51 -1.82
C THR A 84 3.94 -1.58 -0.61
N ILE A 85 3.37 -1.96 0.54
CA ILE A 85 3.42 -1.18 1.78
C ILE A 85 4.86 -1.14 2.35
N PRO A 86 5.52 -2.28 2.68
CA PRO A 86 6.89 -2.26 3.15
C PRO A 86 7.87 -1.72 2.09
N ALA A 87 7.63 -1.98 0.80
CA ALA A 87 8.42 -1.39 -0.27
C ALA A 87 8.27 0.15 -0.31
N GLY A 88 7.05 0.65 -0.13
CA GLY A 88 6.75 2.08 -0.04
C GLY A 88 7.39 2.73 1.18
N LEU A 89 7.39 2.06 2.34
CA LEU A 89 8.07 2.54 3.55
C LEU A 89 9.59 2.62 3.33
N TRP A 90 10.18 1.58 2.75
CA TRP A 90 11.59 1.56 2.41
C TRP A 90 11.94 2.67 1.42
N PHE A 91 11.16 2.82 0.34
CA PHE A 91 11.33 3.91 -0.63
C PHE A 91 11.24 5.28 0.03
N SER A 92 10.24 5.50 0.89
CA SER A 92 10.08 6.76 1.64
C SER A 92 11.29 7.06 2.53
N SER A 93 11.86 6.04 3.17
CA SER A 93 13.02 6.18 4.06
C SER A 93 14.29 6.69 3.36
N LEU A 94 14.43 6.46 2.05
CA LEU A 94 15.55 6.98 1.26
C LEU A 94 15.55 8.51 1.18
N PHE A 95 14.38 9.14 1.28
CA PHE A 95 14.25 10.61 1.26
C PHE A 95 14.46 11.25 2.63
N LEU A 96 14.43 10.47 3.71
CA LEU A 96 14.76 10.95 5.06
C LEU A 96 16.27 11.04 5.29
N GLN A 97 17.05 10.13 4.70
CA GLN A 97 18.51 10.10 4.84
C GLN A 97 19.22 11.22 4.05
N GLY A 98 18.50 11.92 3.16
CA GLY A 98 19.02 13.03 2.38
C GLY A 98 18.92 14.41 3.06
N LYS A 99 18.46 14.46 4.32
CA LYS A 99 18.34 15.67 5.15
C LYS A 99 19.33 15.63 6.30
#